data_AF-A0A7C7RQ67-F1
#
_entry.id   AF-A0A7C7RQ67-F1
#
_cell.length_a   1.000
_cell.length_b   1.000
_cell.length_c   1.000
_cell.angle_alpha   90.00
_cell.angle_beta   90.00
_cell.angle_gamma   90.00
#
_symmetry.space_group_name_H-M   'P 1'
#
loop_
_entity.id
_entity.type
_entity.pdbx_description
1 polymer ?
#
loop_
_entity_poly.entity_id
_entity_poly.type
_entity_poly.pdbx_seq_one_letter_code
_entity_poly.pdbx_strand_id
1 'polypeptide(L)'
;ETIEALGVIPNDYLQYFYYTEHKLANQNEWPPSRAEQVMEIEANLLKEYAEPNRTEPPEDLMKRGGAYYSTLATQLLDAHYNDSGLVFAVNMRHNGSVKGLPKDWVLEMPCRVDKKGIHPLPAAPLPPVFFGLLATIKMYEILTVEAAVHGDRDAAYQALLVHPLGPSEEKIPALLDDMLNTNRIYLPQFFKGAE
;
A
#
# COMPACT_ATOMS: atom_id res chain seq x y z
N GLU A 1 21.58 10.69 11.57
CA GLU A 1 22.03 9.30 11.77
C GLU A 1 21.44 8.33 10.76
N THR A 2 20.18 7.87 10.85
CA THR A 2 19.65 6.82 9.93
C THR A 2 19.72 7.22 8.45
N ILE A 3 19.27 8.43 8.08
CA ILE A 3 19.32 8.92 6.69
C ILE A 3 20.78 8.98 6.18
N GLU A 4 21.69 9.44 7.02
CA GLU A 4 23.12 9.56 6.68
C GLU A 4 23.76 8.17 6.49
N ALA A 5 23.44 7.21 7.35
CA ALA A 5 23.94 5.84 7.26
C ALA A 5 23.38 5.08 6.04
N LEU A 6 22.12 5.34 5.69
CA LEU A 6 21.47 4.69 4.54
C LEU A 6 21.88 5.32 3.19
N GLY A 7 22.27 6.61 3.19
CA GLY A 7 22.58 7.34 1.96
C GLY A 7 21.37 7.56 1.04
N VAL A 8 20.14 7.37 1.54
CA VAL A 8 18.88 7.54 0.82
C VAL A 8 17.80 8.10 1.76
N ILE A 9 16.72 8.63 1.17
CA ILE A 9 15.54 9.08 1.91
C ILE A 9 14.52 7.94 1.95
N PRO A 10 14.22 7.36 3.12
CA PRO A 10 13.24 6.29 3.25
C PRO A 10 11.80 6.83 3.08
N ASN A 11 10.92 5.98 2.54
CA ASN A 11 9.48 6.21 2.59
C ASN A 11 9.01 6.21 4.06
N ASP A 12 8.04 7.07 4.40
CA ASP A 12 7.55 7.25 5.77
C ASP A 12 6.86 6.01 6.35
N TYR A 13 6.32 5.12 5.51
CA TYR A 13 5.79 3.83 5.94
C TYR A 13 6.87 2.90 6.51
N LEU A 14 8.16 3.13 6.23
CA LEU A 14 9.23 2.37 6.88
C LEU A 14 9.28 2.58 8.40
N GLN A 15 8.63 3.63 8.92
CA GLN A 15 8.47 3.81 10.35
C GLN A 15 7.70 2.66 11.04
N TYR A 16 6.82 1.95 10.33
CA TYR A 16 6.13 0.78 10.90
C TYR A 16 7.08 -0.40 11.14
N PHE A 17 8.22 -0.44 10.45
CA PHE A 17 9.23 -1.50 10.58
C PHE A 17 10.41 -1.07 11.45
N TYR A 18 10.85 0.20 11.34
CA TYR A 18 12.00 0.71 12.08
C TYR A 18 11.65 1.19 13.49
N TYR A 19 10.37 1.54 13.73
CA TYR A 19 9.87 2.07 15.00
C TYR A 19 8.59 1.36 15.43
N THR A 20 8.53 0.03 15.25
CA THR A 20 7.33 -0.79 15.52
C THR A 20 6.78 -0.55 16.92
N GLU A 21 7.63 -0.53 17.95
CA GLU A 21 7.19 -0.31 19.34
C GLU A 21 6.54 1.07 19.53
N HIS A 22 7.07 2.12 18.90
CA HIS A 22 6.47 3.45 18.95
C HIS A 22 5.10 3.46 18.25
N LYS A 23 4.97 2.78 17.10
CA LYS A 23 3.69 2.68 16.40
C LYS A 23 2.65 1.89 17.20
N LEU A 24 3.05 0.82 17.88
CA LEU A 24 2.19 0.06 18.78
C LEU A 24 1.78 0.87 20.01
N ALA A 25 2.71 1.62 20.61
CA ALA A 25 2.40 2.50 21.75
C ALA A 25 1.31 3.52 21.39
N ASN A 26 1.40 4.13 20.21
CA ASN A 26 0.35 5.05 19.72
C ASN A 26 -1.00 4.36 19.50
N GLN A 27 -1.02 3.06 19.18
CA GLN A 27 -2.25 2.28 18.98
C GLN A 27 -2.89 1.86 20.31
N ASN A 28 -2.12 1.76 21.40
CA ASN A 28 -2.67 1.50 22.73
C ASN A 28 -3.54 2.64 23.26
N GLU A 29 -3.40 3.84 22.70
CA GLU A 29 -4.23 5.00 23.01
C GLU A 29 -5.55 5.02 22.23
N TRP A 30 -5.78 4.04 21.34
CA TRP A 30 -7.07 3.90 20.64
C TRP A 30 -8.15 3.40 21.60
N PRO A 31 -9.40 3.89 21.47
CA PRO A 31 -9.94 4.74 20.40
C PRO A 31 -9.68 6.26 20.58
N PRO A 32 -9.79 7.06 19.48
CA PRO A 32 -10.21 6.65 18.15
C PRO A 32 -9.06 6.19 17.25
N SER A 33 -9.27 5.06 16.57
CA SER A 33 -8.47 4.61 15.44
C SER A 33 -8.47 5.63 14.30
N ARG A 34 -7.53 5.49 13.36
CA ARG A 34 -7.51 6.36 12.18
C ARG A 34 -8.79 6.22 11.34
N ALA A 35 -9.40 5.04 11.30
CA ALA A 35 -10.66 4.81 10.59
C ALA A 35 -11.80 5.62 11.21
N GLU A 36 -11.95 5.59 12.54
CA GLU A 36 -12.99 6.36 13.25
C GLU A 36 -12.80 7.87 13.08
N GLN A 37 -11.56 8.36 13.16
CA GLN A 37 -11.25 9.76 12.86
C GLN A 37 -11.65 10.16 11.43
N VAL A 38 -11.37 9.30 10.45
CA VAL A 38 -11.73 9.55 9.05
C VAL A 38 -13.24 9.50 8.84
N MET A 39 -13.96 8.61 9.51
CA MET A 39 -15.43 8.59 9.46
C MET A 39 -16.03 9.90 9.95
N GLU A 40 -15.50 10.49 11.03
CA GLU A 40 -15.93 11.81 11.52
C GLU A 40 -15.61 12.93 10.52
N ILE A 41 -14.39 12.94 9.98
CA ILE A 41 -13.98 13.91 8.94
C ILE A 41 -14.90 13.80 7.73
N GLU A 42 -15.16 12.59 7.21
CA GLU A 42 -16.03 12.39 6.04
C GLU A 42 -17.48 12.79 6.32
N ALA A 43 -18.00 12.51 7.52
CA ALA A 43 -19.35 12.96 7.89
C ALA A 43 -19.49 14.48 7.85
N ASN A 44 -18.45 15.22 8.26
CA ASN A 44 -18.44 16.68 8.19
C ASN A 44 -18.26 17.17 6.75
N LEU A 45 -17.34 16.57 5.98
CA LEU A 45 -17.15 16.89 4.57
C LEU A 45 -18.44 16.71 3.75
N LEU A 46 -19.19 15.62 3.98
CA LEU A 46 -20.44 15.37 3.28
C LEU A 46 -21.53 16.39 3.62
N LYS A 47 -21.57 16.89 4.87
CA LYS A 47 -22.48 18.00 5.24
C LYS A 47 -22.10 19.28 4.52
N GLU A 48 -20.80 19.60 4.49
CA GLU A 48 -20.29 20.77 3.78
C GLU A 48 -20.57 20.69 2.27
N TYR A 49 -20.38 19.52 1.65
CA TYR A 49 -20.70 19.30 0.24
C TYR A 49 -22.20 19.35 -0.08
N ALA A 50 -23.07 19.16 0.91
CA ALA A 50 -24.52 19.30 0.73
C ALA A 50 -24.99 20.77 0.73
N GLU A 51 -24.13 21.73 1.05
CA GLU A 51 -24.46 23.15 1.04
C GLU A 51 -24.63 23.66 -0.41
N PRO A 52 -25.84 24.09 -0.82
CA PRO A 52 -26.15 24.37 -2.23
C PRO A 52 -25.39 25.58 -2.80
N ASN A 53 -24.92 26.48 -1.94
CA ASN A 53 -24.21 27.70 -2.33
C ASN A 53 -22.68 27.56 -2.22
N ARG A 54 -22.17 26.38 -1.87
CA ARG A 54 -20.73 26.17 -1.75
C ARG A 54 -20.12 26.03 -3.14
N THR A 55 -19.12 26.86 -3.42
CA THR A 55 -18.39 26.86 -4.71
C THR A 55 -16.92 26.45 -4.56
N GLU A 56 -16.42 26.35 -3.34
CA GLU A 56 -15.03 25.99 -3.03
C GLU A 56 -14.94 24.65 -2.29
N PRO A 57 -13.87 23.86 -2.49
CA PRO A 57 -13.64 22.67 -1.70
C PRO A 57 -13.54 22.99 -0.19
N PRO A 58 -14.15 22.18 0.69
CA PRO A 58 -13.95 22.25 2.14
C PRO A 58 -12.47 22.27 2.53
N GLU A 59 -12.10 23.13 3.48
CA GLU A 59 -10.73 23.17 4.01
C GLU A 59 -10.33 21.83 4.64
N ASP A 60 -11.30 21.16 5.27
CA ASP A 60 -11.14 19.85 5.91
C ASP A 60 -10.76 18.74 4.92
N LEU A 61 -10.90 18.95 3.61
CA LEU A 61 -10.48 18.00 2.58
C LEU A 61 -8.97 17.70 2.70
N MET A 62 -8.18 18.70 3.07
CA MET A 62 -6.73 18.56 3.25
C MET A 62 -6.34 17.79 4.52
N LYS A 63 -7.28 17.56 5.45
CA LYS A 63 -7.07 16.71 6.63
C LYS A 63 -7.08 15.21 6.28
N ARG A 64 -7.48 14.85 5.06
CA ARG A 64 -7.32 13.50 4.51
C ARG A 64 -5.88 13.29 4.06
N GLY A 65 -5.35 12.08 4.27
CA GLY A 65 -4.01 11.69 3.80
C GLY A 65 -3.88 11.56 2.27
N GLY A 66 -4.93 11.88 1.52
CA GLY A 66 -5.02 11.76 0.06
C GLY A 66 -4.72 13.05 -0.70
N ALA A 67 -4.19 14.09 -0.04
CA ALA A 67 -3.80 15.32 -0.72
C ALA A 67 -2.81 15.03 -1.87
N TYR A 68 -2.92 15.78 -2.97
CA TYR A 68 -2.10 15.68 -4.19
C TYR A 68 -2.25 14.42 -5.06
N TYR A 69 -2.98 13.39 -4.62
CA TYR A 69 -3.25 12.22 -5.48
C TYR A 69 -3.97 12.60 -6.77
N SER A 70 -4.93 13.52 -6.70
CA SER A 70 -5.65 14.01 -7.89
C SER A 70 -4.73 14.73 -8.87
N THR A 71 -3.81 15.57 -8.36
CA THR A 71 -2.81 16.26 -9.18
C THR A 71 -1.88 15.29 -9.88
N LEU A 72 -1.37 14.28 -9.16
CA LEU A 72 -0.50 13.26 -9.76
C LEU A 72 -1.25 12.48 -10.85
N ALA A 73 -2.49 12.08 -10.58
CA ALA A 73 -3.31 11.34 -11.53
C ALA A 73 -3.62 12.16 -12.80
N THR A 74 -4.02 13.43 -12.66
CA THR A 74 -4.32 14.30 -13.80
C THR A 74 -3.06 14.64 -14.60
N GLN A 75 -1.92 14.85 -13.96
CA GLN A 75 -0.64 15.08 -14.65
C GLN A 75 -0.16 13.85 -15.41
N LEU A 76 -0.35 12.64 -14.86
CA LEU A 76 -0.02 11.41 -15.57
C LEU A 76 -0.90 11.23 -16.81
N LEU A 77 -2.21 11.47 -16.68
CA LEU A 77 -3.16 11.42 -17.81
C LEU A 77 -2.81 12.47 -18.87
N ASP A 78 -2.52 13.70 -18.46
CA ASP A 78 -2.08 14.78 -19.34
C ASP A 78 -0.79 14.40 -20.08
N ALA A 79 0.18 13.83 -19.38
CA ALA A 79 1.44 13.39 -19.99
C ALA A 79 1.25 12.29 -21.02
N HIS A 80 0.37 11.33 -20.74
CA HIS A 80 0.01 10.29 -21.68
C HIS A 80 -0.70 10.85 -22.92
N TYR A 81 -1.71 11.71 -22.71
CA TYR A 81 -2.51 12.27 -23.79
C TYR A 81 -1.70 13.21 -24.70
N ASN A 82 -0.88 14.08 -24.11
CA ASN A 82 -0.09 15.08 -24.83
C ASN A 82 1.29 14.59 -25.28
N ASP A 83 1.61 13.30 -25.08
CA ASP A 83 2.90 12.71 -25.46
C ASP A 83 4.11 13.47 -24.86
N SER A 84 3.97 13.95 -23.61
CA SER A 84 4.92 14.92 -23.03
C SER A 84 6.22 14.30 -22.53
N GLY A 85 6.27 12.97 -22.35
CA GLY A 85 7.47 12.27 -21.90
C GLY A 85 7.84 12.56 -20.44
N LEU A 86 6.90 13.06 -19.63
CA LEU A 86 7.13 13.35 -18.22
C LEU A 86 7.41 12.05 -17.43
N VAL A 87 8.12 12.20 -16.31
CA VAL A 87 8.54 11.08 -15.46
C VAL A 87 7.79 11.11 -14.14
N PHE A 88 7.21 9.96 -13.77
CA PHE A 88 6.45 9.78 -12.53
C PHE A 88 6.94 8.53 -11.79
N ALA A 89 6.78 8.51 -10.46
CA ALA A 89 6.89 7.26 -9.70
C ALA A 89 5.61 6.44 -9.91
N VAL A 90 5.74 5.23 -10.45
CA VAL A 90 4.60 4.36 -10.80
C VAL A 90 4.89 2.94 -10.33
N ASN A 91 3.86 2.29 -9.79
CA ASN A 91 3.87 0.86 -9.49
C ASN A 91 3.67 0.05 -10.77
N MET A 92 4.73 -0.62 -11.25
CA MET A 92 4.63 -1.49 -12.41
C MET A 92 5.64 -2.64 -12.37
N ARG A 93 5.42 -3.67 -13.21
CA ARG A 93 6.42 -4.71 -13.44
C ARG A 93 7.68 -4.05 -13.99
N HIS A 94 8.80 -4.22 -13.29
CA HIS A 94 10.02 -3.53 -13.67
C HIS A 94 10.68 -4.13 -14.93
N ASN A 95 10.30 -5.34 -15.35
CA ASN A 95 10.71 -5.98 -16.61
C ASN A 95 12.24 -6.02 -16.84
N GLY A 96 13.02 -6.08 -15.77
CA GLY A 96 14.49 -6.06 -15.82
C GLY A 96 15.14 -4.67 -15.74
N SER A 97 14.36 -3.59 -15.57
CA SER A 97 14.89 -2.23 -15.36
C SER A 97 15.70 -2.08 -14.07
N VAL A 98 15.49 -2.97 -13.09
CA VAL A 98 16.32 -3.12 -11.89
C VAL A 98 17.03 -4.47 -11.95
N LYS A 99 18.36 -4.47 -11.89
CA LYS A 99 19.15 -5.71 -11.93
C LYS A 99 19.10 -6.42 -10.57
N GLY A 100 19.13 -7.75 -10.59
CA GLY A 100 19.17 -8.58 -9.38
C GLY A 100 17.80 -8.90 -8.75
N LEU A 101 16.71 -8.40 -9.34
CA LEU A 101 15.34 -8.71 -8.92
C LEU A 101 14.60 -9.52 -10.01
N PRO A 102 13.64 -10.40 -9.64
CA PRO A 102 12.79 -11.10 -10.60
C PRO A 102 11.97 -10.11 -11.43
N LYS A 103 12.05 -10.25 -12.77
CA LYS A 103 11.56 -9.24 -13.73
C LYS A 103 10.07 -8.92 -13.63
N ASP A 104 9.30 -9.85 -13.12
CA ASP A 104 7.85 -9.77 -12.96
C ASP A 104 7.42 -9.08 -11.67
N TRP A 105 8.35 -8.77 -10.77
CA TRP A 105 8.04 -8.02 -9.56
C TRP A 105 7.54 -6.61 -9.89
N VAL A 106 6.44 -6.24 -9.25
CA VAL A 106 5.94 -4.87 -9.25
C VAL A 106 6.76 -4.05 -8.25
N LEU A 107 7.34 -2.96 -8.73
CA LEU A 107 8.07 -1.96 -7.95
C LEU A 107 7.49 -0.58 -8.23
N GLU A 108 7.51 0.28 -7.22
CA GLU A 108 7.31 1.72 -7.44
C GLU A 108 8.62 2.33 -7.91
N MET A 109 8.66 2.83 -9.15
CA MET A 109 9.90 3.33 -9.74
C MET A 109 9.66 4.46 -10.75
N PRO A 110 10.69 5.26 -11.09
CA PRO A 110 10.59 6.28 -12.11
C PRO A 110 10.25 5.68 -13.48
N CYS A 111 9.18 6.17 -14.07
CA CYS A 111 8.69 5.74 -15.38
C CYS A 111 8.44 6.94 -16.26
N ARG A 112 8.91 6.89 -17.50
CA ARG A 112 8.55 7.87 -18.52
C ARG A 112 7.15 7.55 -19.04
N VAL A 113 6.29 8.57 -19.12
CA VAL A 113 4.93 8.45 -19.64
C VAL A 113 4.82 9.23 -20.95
N ASP A 114 4.42 8.52 -22.00
CA ASP A 114 4.21 9.07 -23.34
C ASP A 114 2.95 8.44 -23.96
N LYS A 115 2.58 8.80 -25.20
CA LYS A 115 1.35 8.28 -25.82
C LYS A 115 1.36 6.77 -26.06
N LYS A 116 2.52 6.12 -26.00
CA LYS A 116 2.67 4.67 -26.15
C LYS A 116 2.52 3.93 -24.83
N GLY A 117 2.46 4.65 -23.71
CA GLY A 117 2.20 4.11 -22.38
C GLY A 117 3.24 4.54 -21.35
N ILE A 118 3.44 3.66 -20.37
CA ILE A 118 4.31 3.88 -19.21
C ILE A 118 5.54 2.99 -19.35
N HIS A 119 6.73 3.59 -19.32
CA HIS A 119 8.00 2.93 -19.61
C HIS A 119 8.93 3.04 -18.40
N PRO A 120 9.25 1.92 -17.70
CA PRO A 120 10.10 1.97 -16.52
C PRO A 120 11.52 2.35 -16.92
N LEU A 121 12.11 3.30 -16.20
CA LEU A 121 13.48 3.75 -16.44
C LEU A 121 14.49 2.80 -15.77
N PRO A 122 15.70 2.60 -16.34
CA PRO A 122 16.73 1.83 -15.68
C PRO A 122 17.08 2.42 -14.31
N ALA A 123 17.14 1.57 -13.28
CA ALA A 123 17.55 1.97 -11.94
C ALA A 123 18.68 1.08 -11.41
N ALA A 124 19.50 1.67 -10.54
CA ALA A 124 20.52 0.91 -9.83
C ALA A 124 19.87 -0.13 -8.90
N PRO A 125 20.53 -1.28 -8.64
CA PRO A 125 20.10 -2.19 -7.60
C PRO A 125 19.99 -1.48 -6.24
N LEU A 126 19.02 -1.91 -5.42
CA LEU A 126 18.87 -1.39 -4.07
C LEU A 126 20.07 -1.77 -3.20
N PRO A 127 20.49 -0.88 -2.28
CA PRO A 127 21.49 -1.22 -1.26
C PRO A 127 21.09 -2.48 -0.47
N PRO A 128 22.05 -3.34 -0.07
CA PRO A 128 21.75 -4.61 0.59
C PRO A 128 20.86 -4.51 1.84
N VAL A 129 20.96 -3.40 2.58
CA VAL A 129 20.15 -3.13 3.78
C VAL A 129 18.63 -3.16 3.51
N PHE A 130 18.19 -2.85 2.29
CA PHE A 130 16.78 -2.84 1.94
C PHE A 130 16.27 -4.18 1.40
N PHE A 131 17.17 -5.03 0.89
CA PHE A 131 16.78 -6.25 0.17
C PHE A 131 16.03 -7.22 1.07
N GLY A 132 16.46 -7.39 2.33
CA GLY A 132 15.81 -8.31 3.27
C GLY A 132 14.35 -7.96 3.49
N LEU A 133 14.05 -6.70 3.85
CA LEU A 133 12.67 -6.26 4.05
C LEU A 133 11.86 -6.30 2.76
N LEU A 134 12.42 -5.83 1.63
CA LEU A 134 11.75 -5.86 0.34
C LEU A 134 11.33 -7.28 -0.07
N ALA A 135 12.25 -8.24 0.02
CA ALA A 135 11.98 -9.62 -0.36
C ALA A 135 10.89 -10.24 0.52
N THR A 136 10.95 -10.00 1.84
CA THR A 136 9.94 -10.50 2.77
C THR A 136 8.55 -9.93 2.48
N ILE A 137 8.44 -8.61 2.28
CA ILE A 137 7.16 -7.98 1.90
C ILE A 137 6.66 -8.49 0.56
N LYS A 138 7.54 -8.67 -0.43
CA LYS A 138 7.13 -9.22 -1.73
C LYS A 138 6.60 -10.64 -1.61
N MET A 139 7.22 -11.50 -0.79
CA MET A 139 6.72 -12.86 -0.58
C MET A 139 5.36 -12.86 0.13
N TYR A 140 5.18 -11.99 1.14
CA TYR A 140 3.89 -11.76 1.76
C TYR A 140 2.82 -11.36 0.74
N GLU A 141 3.11 -10.41 -0.15
CA GLU A 141 2.17 -9.96 -1.19
C GLU A 141 1.77 -11.11 -2.11
N ILE A 142 2.74 -11.91 -2.57
CA ILE A 142 2.48 -13.05 -3.46
C ILE A 142 1.60 -14.09 -2.77
N LEU A 143 1.92 -14.48 -1.53
CA LEU A 143 1.14 -15.45 -0.75
C LEU A 143 -0.27 -14.93 -0.44
N THR A 144 -0.40 -13.63 -0.13
CA THR A 144 -1.71 -13.00 0.11
C THR A 144 -2.57 -12.99 -1.14
N VAL A 145 -1.98 -12.73 -2.31
CA VAL A 145 -2.67 -12.80 -3.59
C VAL A 145 -3.11 -14.23 -3.90
N GLU A 146 -2.24 -15.23 -3.70
CA GLU A 146 -2.59 -16.65 -3.88
C GLU A 146 -3.80 -17.03 -3.02
N ALA A 147 -3.74 -16.69 -1.73
CA ALA A 147 -4.83 -16.89 -0.78
C ALA A 147 -6.12 -16.21 -1.26
N ALA A 148 -6.06 -14.92 -1.59
CA ALA A 148 -7.22 -14.13 -1.97
C ALA A 148 -7.85 -14.62 -3.28
N VAL A 149 -7.05 -14.98 -4.29
CA VAL A 149 -7.56 -15.42 -5.59
C VAL A 149 -8.21 -16.81 -5.49
N HIS A 150 -7.58 -17.73 -4.74
CA HIS A 150 -7.98 -19.12 -4.72
C HIS A 150 -8.84 -19.54 -3.51
N GLY A 151 -8.97 -18.67 -2.50
CA GLY A 151 -9.58 -19.05 -1.23
C GLY A 151 -8.70 -20.00 -0.42
N ASP A 152 -7.38 -19.96 -0.65
CA ASP A 152 -6.41 -20.86 -0.04
C ASP A 152 -6.05 -20.38 1.39
N ARG A 153 -6.49 -21.14 2.38
CA ARG A 153 -6.23 -20.86 3.80
C ARG A 153 -4.79 -21.14 4.20
N ASP A 154 -4.12 -22.10 3.57
CA ASP A 154 -2.72 -22.41 3.87
C ASP A 154 -1.81 -21.29 3.35
N ALA A 155 -2.10 -20.77 2.15
CA ALA A 155 -1.42 -19.58 1.63
C ALA A 155 -1.66 -18.34 2.53
N ALA A 156 -2.89 -18.18 3.05
CA ALA A 156 -3.19 -17.08 3.97
C ALA A 156 -2.42 -17.20 5.29
N TYR A 157 -2.32 -18.42 5.84
CA TYR A 157 -1.52 -18.71 7.02
C TYR A 157 -0.03 -18.39 6.76
N GLN A 158 0.53 -18.85 5.63
CA GLN A 158 1.92 -18.56 5.25
C GLN A 158 2.18 -17.06 5.07
N ALA A 159 1.23 -16.33 4.50
CA ALA A 159 1.30 -14.88 4.37
C ALA A 159 1.40 -14.20 5.75
N LEU A 160 0.53 -14.57 6.69
CA LEU A 160 0.57 -14.04 8.07
C LEU A 160 1.87 -14.40 8.78
N LEU A 161 2.38 -15.63 8.59
CA LEU A 161 3.62 -16.11 9.19
C LEU A 161 4.86 -15.34 8.71
N VAL A 162 4.92 -15.02 7.41
CA VAL A 162 6.11 -14.39 6.82
C VAL A 162 6.13 -12.87 6.97
N HIS A 163 4.98 -12.23 7.21
CA HIS A 163 4.90 -10.78 7.32
C HIS A 163 5.71 -10.30 8.54
N PRO A 164 6.62 -9.30 8.44
CA PRO A 164 7.47 -8.89 9.55
C PRO A 164 6.71 -8.29 10.75
N LEU A 165 5.49 -7.80 10.48
CA LEU A 165 4.55 -7.30 11.49
C LEU A 165 3.38 -8.27 11.72
N GLY A 166 3.52 -9.51 11.26
CA GLY A 166 2.55 -10.57 11.48
C GLY A 166 2.47 -10.99 12.94
N PRO A 167 1.43 -11.74 13.32
CA PRO A 167 1.33 -12.29 14.67
C PRO A 167 2.40 -13.38 14.89
N SER A 168 2.59 -13.77 16.16
CA SER A 168 3.30 -15.01 16.46
C SER A 168 2.52 -16.22 15.91
N GLU A 169 3.24 -17.29 15.59
CA GLU A 169 2.70 -18.48 14.91
C GLU A 169 1.45 -19.02 15.60
N GLU A 170 1.49 -19.14 16.92
CA GLU A 170 0.40 -19.70 17.73
C GLU A 170 -0.89 -18.86 17.69
N LYS A 171 -0.80 -17.59 17.29
CA LYS A 171 -1.95 -16.68 17.15
C LYS A 171 -2.52 -16.64 15.73
N ILE A 172 -1.80 -17.17 14.73
CA ILE A 172 -2.22 -17.11 13.32
C ILE A 172 -3.60 -17.76 13.10
N PRO A 173 -3.90 -18.98 13.59
CA PRO A 173 -5.17 -19.62 13.28
C PRO A 173 -6.38 -18.79 13.75
N ALA A 174 -6.31 -18.28 14.98
CA ALA A 174 -7.37 -17.47 15.56
C ALA A 174 -7.54 -16.13 14.83
N LEU A 175 -6.44 -15.45 14.50
CA LEU A 175 -6.48 -14.20 13.74
C LEU A 175 -7.04 -14.42 12.33
N LEU A 176 -6.59 -15.48 11.64
CA LEU A 176 -7.05 -15.80 10.30
C LEU A 176 -8.56 -16.08 10.27
N ASP A 177 -9.06 -16.86 11.22
CA ASP A 177 -10.50 -17.12 11.34
C ASP A 177 -11.30 -15.85 11.61
N ASP A 178 -10.84 -15.00 12.52
CA ASP A 178 -11.50 -13.72 12.80
C ASP A 178 -11.53 -12.80 11.57
N MET A 179 -10.39 -12.66 10.88
CA MET A 179 -10.28 -11.87 9.65
C MET A 179 -11.20 -12.39 8.55
N LEU A 180 -11.22 -13.70 8.29
CA LEU A 180 -12.03 -14.29 7.23
C LEU A 180 -13.53 -14.19 7.55
N ASN A 181 -13.94 -14.43 8.79
CA ASN A 181 -15.34 -14.31 9.18
C ASN A 181 -15.83 -12.86 9.13
N THR A 182 -15.04 -11.91 9.64
CA THR A 182 -15.34 -10.47 9.57
C THR A 182 -15.48 -10.00 8.12
N ASN A 183 -14.66 -10.52 7.21
CA ASN A 183 -14.65 -10.13 5.80
C ASN A 183 -15.41 -11.10 4.88
N ARG A 184 -16.25 -12.00 5.43
CA ARG A 184 -16.88 -13.10 4.69
C ARG A 184 -17.65 -12.66 3.45
N ILE A 185 -18.35 -11.52 3.52
CA ILE A 185 -19.12 -10.99 2.39
C ILE A 185 -18.23 -10.52 1.24
N TYR A 186 -16.98 -10.15 1.53
CA TYR A 186 -15.98 -9.70 0.55
C TYR A 186 -15.08 -10.83 0.07
N LEU A 187 -14.97 -11.92 0.84
CA LEU A 187 -14.09 -13.08 0.57
C LEU A 187 -14.87 -14.41 0.47
N PRO A 188 -15.94 -14.52 -0.35
CA PRO A 188 -16.79 -15.71 -0.39
C PRO A 188 -16.07 -16.99 -0.84
N GLN A 189 -14.97 -16.86 -1.59
CA GLN A 189 -14.15 -17.97 -2.08
C GLN A 189 -13.57 -18.86 -0.97
N PHE A 190 -13.33 -18.33 0.23
CA PHE A 190 -12.86 -19.10 1.39
C PHE A 190 -13.96 -19.96 2.04
N PHE A 191 -15.22 -19.81 1.61
CA PHE A 191 -16.37 -20.46 2.20
C PHE A 191 -17.16 -21.31 1.20
N LYS A 192 -16.63 -21.51 -0.02
CA LYS A 192 -17.25 -22.37 -1.02
C LYS A 192 -17.20 -23.83 -0.55
N GLY A 193 -18.35 -24.49 -0.46
CA GLY A 193 -18.46 -25.88 0.02
C GLY A 193 -18.78 -26.04 1.50
N ALA A 194 -18.96 -24.94 2.25
CA ALA A 194 -19.55 -24.95 3.58
C ALA A 194 -21.07 -24.67 3.48
N GLU A 195 -21.80 -25.60 2.88
CA GLU A 195 -23.28 -25.70 2.96
C GLU A 195 -23.67 -27.04 3.59
#